data_AF-A0A336JUM0-F1
#
_entry.id   AF-A0A336JUM0-F1
#
_cell.length_a   1.000
_cell.length_b   1.000
_cell.length_c   1.000
_cell.angle_alpha   90.00
_cell.angle_beta   90.00
_cell.angle_gamma   90.00
#
_symmetry.space_group_name_H-M   'P 1'
#
loop_
_entity.id
_entity.type
_entity.pdbx_description
1 polymer ?
#
loop_
_entity_poly.entity_id
_entity_poly.type
_entity_poly.pdbx_seq_one_letter_code
_entity_poly.pdbx_strand_id
1 'polypeptide(L)'
;MSAQLGFDALLSSADQINANRQVERESAHLPGAMEEALPFYRALIERHHAAMLAGDAAAVLECHREAHRLAEKLNGYEPGIIADEDAPGCVLDRETRAPDGAVPLWGQSGSFEITVGTMRARIRIDGLFGIASGYFVWPGFDARVVDLDQPFISETGYRSFLGISGALEPGHTPDSFAAAVVEAHVRRELKGCLLTIKPEYRR
;
A
#
# COMPACT_ATOMS: atom_id res chain seq x y z
N MET A 1 22.80 -42.58 11.40
CA MET A 1 22.44 -41.48 10.49
C MET A 1 21.84 -40.33 11.29
N SER A 2 22.65 -39.51 11.96
CA SER A 2 22.18 -38.39 12.84
C SER A 2 23.08 -37.15 12.82
N ALA A 3 24.30 -37.23 12.27
CA ALA A 3 25.25 -36.12 12.26
C ALA A 3 25.03 -35.09 11.13
N GLN A 4 24.33 -35.48 10.05
CA GLN A 4 24.17 -34.63 8.86
C GLN A 4 23.15 -33.50 9.06
N LEU A 5 22.13 -33.73 9.90
CA LEU A 5 21.12 -32.73 10.26
C LEU A 5 21.69 -31.54 11.04
N GLY A 6 22.83 -31.71 11.72
CA GLY A 6 23.47 -30.63 12.50
C GLY A 6 24.30 -29.67 11.65
N PHE A 7 24.95 -30.17 10.58
CA PHE A 7 25.81 -29.34 9.74
C PHE A 7 25.01 -28.45 8.80
N ASP A 8 23.94 -28.99 8.20
CA ASP A 8 23.03 -28.21 7.34
C ASP A 8 22.31 -27.11 8.14
N ALA A 9 21.92 -27.40 9.40
CA ALA A 9 21.35 -26.40 10.32
C ALA A 9 22.36 -25.30 10.71
N LEU A 10 23.64 -25.65 10.91
CA LEU A 10 24.70 -24.68 11.19
C LEU A 10 25.00 -23.79 9.97
N LEU A 11 25.03 -24.36 8.77
CA LEU A 11 25.20 -23.60 7.52
C LEU A 11 24.03 -22.65 7.29
N SER A 12 22.79 -23.14 7.44
CA SER A 12 21.59 -22.29 7.33
C SER A 12 21.57 -21.16 8.37
N SER A 13 22.02 -21.42 9.60
CA SER A 13 22.16 -20.41 10.65
C SER A 13 23.23 -19.38 10.30
N ALA A 14 24.39 -19.81 9.78
CA ALA A 14 25.47 -18.91 9.35
C ALA A 14 25.06 -18.04 8.16
N ASP A 15 24.33 -18.59 7.19
CA ASP A 15 23.80 -17.85 6.04
C ASP A 15 22.77 -16.81 6.49
N GLN A 16 21.88 -17.16 7.43
CA GLN A 16 20.94 -16.21 8.01
C GLN A 16 21.65 -15.07 8.75
N ILE A 17 22.68 -15.37 9.54
CA ILE A 17 23.47 -14.36 10.25
C ILE A 17 24.20 -13.43 9.26
N ASN A 18 24.74 -13.98 8.17
CA ASN A 18 25.42 -13.19 7.14
C ASN A 18 24.45 -12.29 6.38
N ALA A 19 23.26 -12.81 6.03
CA ALA A 19 22.19 -12.03 5.41
C ALA A 19 21.75 -10.87 6.33
N ASN A 20 21.51 -11.16 7.62
CA ASN A 20 21.13 -10.14 8.60
C ASN A 20 22.21 -9.05 8.73
N ARG A 21 23.50 -9.42 8.79
CA ARG A 21 24.62 -8.46 8.82
C ARG A 21 24.73 -7.61 7.56
N GLN A 22 24.39 -8.16 6.40
CA GLN A 22 24.37 -7.40 5.16
C GLN A 22 23.23 -6.38 5.18
N VAL A 23 22.02 -6.81 5.57
CA VAL A 23 20.85 -5.93 5.72
C VAL A 23 21.11 -4.83 6.74
N GLU A 24 21.75 -5.14 7.87
CA GLU A 24 22.16 -4.16 8.88
C GLU A 24 23.09 -3.08 8.32
N ARG A 25 24.07 -3.47 7.49
CA ARG A 25 24.99 -2.52 6.86
C ARG A 25 24.28 -1.64 5.85
N GLU A 26 23.44 -2.22 5.00
CA GLU A 26 22.64 -1.49 4.02
C GLU A 26 21.67 -0.51 4.69
N SER A 27 21.13 -0.90 5.85
CA SER A 27 20.15 -0.14 6.64
C SER A 27 20.77 0.71 7.74
N ALA A 28 22.10 0.85 7.78
CA ALA A 28 22.80 1.55 8.86
C ALA A 28 22.36 3.02 8.97
N HIS A 29 22.02 3.64 7.84
CA HIS A 29 21.55 5.02 7.73
C HIS A 29 20.09 5.22 8.19
N LEU A 30 19.31 4.14 8.34
CA LEU A 30 17.90 4.23 8.75
C LEU A 30 17.77 4.44 10.27
N PRO A 31 16.74 5.14 10.75
CA PRO A 31 16.44 5.24 12.17
C PRO A 31 16.27 3.88 12.86
N GLY A 32 16.70 3.78 14.12
CA GLY A 32 16.55 2.57 14.95
C GLY A 32 15.42 2.66 15.99
N ALA A 33 14.81 3.84 16.16
CA ALA A 33 13.74 4.08 17.12
C ALA A 33 12.53 4.74 16.43
N MET A 34 11.32 4.45 16.92
CA MET A 34 10.07 4.93 16.31
C MET A 34 9.97 6.47 16.28
N GLU A 35 10.42 7.15 17.33
CA GLU A 35 10.40 8.62 17.42
C GLU A 35 11.17 9.28 16.26
N GLU A 36 12.32 8.72 15.89
CA GLU A 36 13.14 9.17 14.77
C GLU A 36 12.63 8.65 13.43
N ALA A 37 12.00 7.48 13.42
CA ALA A 37 11.45 6.85 12.22
C ALA A 37 10.25 7.61 11.65
N LEU A 38 9.38 8.19 12.49
CA LEU A 38 8.20 8.92 12.03
C LEU A 38 8.52 10.13 11.12
N PRO A 39 9.39 11.09 11.51
CA PRO A 39 9.73 12.19 10.61
C PRO A 39 10.48 11.70 9.36
N PHE A 40 11.32 10.66 9.48
CA PHE A 40 11.98 10.05 8.33
C PHE A 40 10.96 9.44 7.35
N TYR A 41 9.97 8.70 7.87
CA TYR A 41 8.94 8.05 7.07
C TYR A 41 8.01 9.07 6.39
N ARG A 42 7.71 10.21 7.04
CA ARG A 42 7.00 11.32 6.39
C ARG A 42 7.79 11.88 5.19
N ALA A 43 9.09 12.12 5.35
CA ALA A 43 9.94 12.54 4.25
C ALA A 43 10.03 11.48 3.13
N LEU A 44 10.03 10.20 3.50
CA LEU A 44 9.98 9.09 2.54
C LEU A 44 8.68 9.11 1.73
N ILE A 45 7.52 9.35 2.36
CA ILE A 45 6.22 9.52 1.69
C ILE A 45 6.27 10.70 0.72
N GLU A 46 6.85 11.84 1.11
CA GLU A 46 6.97 13.01 0.23
C GLU A 46 7.82 12.70 -1.02
N ARG A 47 8.95 12.00 -0.87
CA ARG A 47 9.78 11.57 -2.00
C ARG A 47 9.04 10.58 -2.89
N HIS A 48 8.36 9.61 -2.30
CA HIS A 48 7.54 8.64 -3.03
C HIS A 48 6.43 9.35 -3.82
N HIS A 49 5.78 10.34 -3.21
CA HIS A 49 4.79 11.18 -3.87
C HIS A 49 5.34 11.95 -5.05
N ALA A 50 6.49 12.59 -4.89
CA ALA A 50 7.17 13.26 -6.00
C ALA A 50 7.53 12.29 -7.14
N ALA A 51 8.02 11.10 -6.81
CA ALA A 51 8.38 10.07 -7.79
C ALA A 51 7.16 9.56 -8.59
N MET A 52 6.04 9.29 -7.91
CA MET A 52 4.78 8.91 -8.55
C MET A 52 4.28 10.00 -9.51
N LEU A 53 4.30 11.27 -9.08
CA LEU A 53 3.90 12.39 -9.93
C LEU A 53 4.83 12.58 -11.13
N ALA A 54 6.13 12.28 -10.97
CA ALA A 54 7.12 12.39 -12.03
C ALA A 54 7.13 11.21 -13.02
N GLY A 55 6.44 10.11 -12.70
CA GLY A 55 6.49 8.90 -13.51
C GLY A 55 7.73 8.03 -13.28
N ASP A 56 8.47 8.24 -12.18
CA ASP A 56 9.71 7.53 -11.90
C ASP A 56 9.47 6.21 -11.15
N ALA A 57 9.20 5.16 -11.92
CA ALA A 57 8.91 3.84 -11.37
C ALA A 57 10.07 3.25 -10.56
N ALA A 58 11.33 3.57 -10.90
CA ALA A 58 12.49 3.05 -10.18
C ALA A 58 12.59 3.68 -8.79
N ALA A 59 12.41 5.00 -8.70
CA ALA A 59 12.39 5.72 -7.44
C ALA A 59 11.21 5.31 -6.54
N VAL A 60 10.04 5.03 -7.12
CA VAL A 60 8.88 4.48 -6.40
C VAL A 60 9.22 3.14 -5.74
N LEU A 61 9.77 2.19 -6.50
CA LEU A 61 10.14 0.88 -5.99
C LEU A 61 11.29 0.94 -4.97
N GLU A 62 12.21 1.89 -5.09
CA GLU A 62 13.21 2.13 -4.05
C GLU A 62 12.57 2.64 -2.77
N CYS A 63 11.64 3.61 -2.84
CA CYS A 63 10.96 4.10 -1.64
C CYS A 63 10.19 2.98 -0.91
N HIS A 64 9.56 2.06 -1.65
CA HIS A 64 8.95 0.86 -1.07
C HIS A 64 9.97 -0.02 -0.35
N ARG A 65 11.12 -0.30 -0.98
CA ARG A 65 12.19 -1.10 -0.37
C ARG A 65 12.76 -0.42 0.88
N GLU A 66 12.94 0.89 0.84
CA GLU A 66 13.43 1.68 1.98
C GLU A 66 12.43 1.70 3.15
N ALA A 67 11.13 1.83 2.86
CA ALA A 67 10.07 1.70 3.86
C ALA A 67 10.08 0.32 4.52
N HIS A 68 10.23 -0.74 3.73
CA HIS A 68 10.25 -2.11 4.23
C HIS A 68 11.48 -2.37 5.11
N ARG A 69 12.67 -1.92 4.68
CA ARG A 69 13.91 -2.00 5.48
C ARG A 69 13.81 -1.22 6.79
N LEU A 70 13.16 -0.05 6.77
CA LEU A 70 12.92 0.73 7.99
C LEU A 70 12.07 -0.06 8.98
N ALA A 71 10.95 -0.63 8.52
CA ALA A 71 10.06 -1.42 9.37
C ALA A 71 10.75 -2.70 9.90
N GLU A 72 11.56 -3.37 9.07
CA GLU A 72 12.38 -4.52 9.50
C GLU A 72 13.37 -4.12 10.58
N LYS A 73 14.11 -3.02 10.40
CA LYS A 73 15.06 -2.52 11.38
C LYS A 73 14.40 -2.19 12.71
N LEU A 74 13.25 -1.52 12.68
CA LEU A 74 12.45 -1.21 13.88
C LEU A 74 11.92 -2.47 14.56
N ASN A 75 11.71 -3.55 13.80
CA ASN A 75 11.29 -4.85 14.31
C ASN A 75 12.46 -5.73 14.77
N GLY A 76 13.69 -5.18 14.85
CA GLY A 76 14.88 -5.96 15.18
C GLY A 76 15.22 -7.03 14.13
N TYR A 77 14.79 -6.83 12.89
CA TYR A 77 14.89 -7.77 11.76
C TYR A 77 14.14 -9.09 11.94
N GLU A 78 13.18 -9.15 12.87
CA GLU A 78 12.27 -10.28 12.98
C GLU A 78 11.14 -10.21 11.96
N PRO A 79 10.54 -11.35 11.55
CA PRO A 79 9.34 -11.35 10.72
C PRO A 79 8.15 -10.63 11.39
N GLY A 80 7.16 -10.24 10.58
CA GLY A 80 5.90 -9.73 11.12
C GLY A 80 5.83 -8.21 11.27
N ILE A 81 6.46 -7.44 10.39
CA ILE A 81 6.41 -5.97 10.39
C ILE A 81 4.99 -5.38 10.28
N ILE A 82 3.99 -6.19 9.94
CA ILE A 82 2.56 -5.85 9.85
C ILE A 82 1.66 -6.91 10.54
N ALA A 83 2.19 -7.62 11.55
CA ALA A 83 1.50 -8.75 12.18
C ALA A 83 0.32 -8.35 13.08
N ASP A 84 0.42 -7.18 13.73
CA ASP A 84 -0.57 -6.65 14.66
C ASP A 84 -0.54 -5.10 14.68
N GLU A 85 -1.36 -4.48 15.53
CA GLU A 85 -1.52 -3.02 15.61
C GLU A 85 -0.28 -2.27 16.13
N ASP A 86 0.61 -2.97 16.83
CA ASP A 86 1.84 -2.42 17.42
C ASP A 86 3.09 -2.74 16.57
N ALA A 87 2.95 -3.62 15.57
CA ALA A 87 3.99 -3.91 14.61
C ALA A 87 4.48 -2.63 13.90
N PRO A 88 5.79 -2.46 13.66
CA PRO A 88 6.33 -1.18 13.21
C PRO A 88 5.70 -0.61 11.94
N GLY A 89 5.38 -1.45 10.95
CA GLY A 89 4.72 -1.01 9.72
C GLY A 89 3.30 -0.49 9.96
N CYS A 90 2.55 -1.12 10.88
CA CYS A 90 1.20 -0.68 11.27
C CYS A 90 1.25 0.65 12.03
N VAL A 91 2.21 0.82 12.94
CA VAL A 91 2.41 2.09 13.65
C VAL A 91 2.79 3.19 12.67
N LEU A 92 3.76 2.96 11.78
CA LEU A 92 4.18 3.93 10.76
C LEU A 92 3.00 4.34 9.85
N ASP A 93 2.20 3.39 9.37
CA ASP A 93 1.01 3.67 8.57
C ASP A 93 -0.03 4.50 9.34
N ARG A 94 -0.36 4.10 10.57
CA ARG A 94 -1.35 4.80 11.41
C ARG A 94 -0.95 6.24 11.71
N GLU A 95 0.28 6.45 12.17
CA GLU A 95 0.78 7.76 12.63
C GLU A 95 1.10 8.74 11.48
N THR A 96 1.06 8.25 10.24
CA THR A 96 1.25 9.07 9.04
C THR A 96 0.07 9.05 8.09
N ARG A 97 -1.04 8.39 8.44
CA ARG A 97 -2.27 8.33 7.65
C ARG A 97 -2.80 9.72 7.28
N ALA A 98 -3.39 9.85 6.09
CA ALA A 98 -4.07 11.06 5.68
C ALA A 98 -5.32 11.30 6.54
N PRO A 99 -5.67 12.55 6.88
CA PRO A 99 -6.94 12.83 7.54
C PRO A 99 -8.14 12.26 6.77
N ASP A 100 -9.14 11.76 7.49
CA ASP A 100 -10.35 11.21 6.87
C ASP A 100 -11.04 12.24 5.95
N GLY A 101 -11.36 11.82 4.73
CA GLY A 101 -11.94 12.66 3.69
C GLY A 101 -10.92 13.41 2.84
N ALA A 102 -9.66 13.54 3.28
CA ALA A 102 -8.61 14.17 2.49
C ALA A 102 -8.00 13.18 1.49
N VAL A 103 -7.69 13.66 0.28
CA VAL A 103 -6.93 12.88 -0.69
C VAL A 103 -5.50 12.69 -0.14
N PRO A 104 -5.02 11.45 0.02
CA PRO A 104 -3.69 11.18 0.57
C PRO A 104 -2.59 11.61 -0.40
N LEU A 105 -1.37 11.73 0.11
CA LEU A 105 -0.17 11.66 -0.74
C LEU A 105 -0.01 10.23 -1.27
N TRP A 106 0.75 10.05 -2.35
CA TRP A 106 1.09 8.70 -2.75
C TRP A 106 2.00 8.05 -1.72
N GLY A 107 1.71 6.81 -1.34
CA GLY A 107 2.44 6.09 -0.28
C GLY A 107 1.87 6.30 1.12
N GLN A 108 0.88 7.18 1.26
CA GLN A 108 0.12 7.37 2.48
C GLN A 108 -1.19 6.59 2.39
N SER A 109 -1.58 5.89 3.46
CA SER A 109 -2.94 5.34 3.53
C SER A 109 -3.96 6.46 3.75
N GLY A 110 -5.18 6.26 3.25
CA GLY A 110 -6.24 7.25 3.42
C GLY A 110 -7.60 6.77 2.94
N SER A 111 -8.63 7.50 3.34
CA SER A 111 -9.98 7.33 2.82
C SER A 111 -10.59 8.67 2.41
N PHE A 112 -11.09 8.74 1.18
CA PHE A 112 -11.63 9.96 0.57
C PHE A 112 -12.77 9.62 -0.38
N GLU A 113 -13.51 10.61 -0.84
CA GLU A 113 -14.58 10.40 -1.83
C GLU A 113 -14.15 10.83 -3.22
N ILE A 114 -14.59 10.09 -4.23
CA ILE A 114 -14.53 10.50 -5.64
C ILE A 114 -15.93 10.49 -6.25
N THR A 115 -16.07 11.19 -7.37
CA THR A 115 -17.27 11.13 -8.22
C THR A 115 -16.87 10.64 -9.62
N VAL A 116 -17.54 9.59 -10.10
CA VAL A 116 -17.36 9.06 -11.46
C VAL A 116 -18.72 9.07 -12.16
N GLY A 117 -18.89 9.97 -13.13
CA GLY A 117 -20.21 10.26 -13.71
C GLY A 117 -21.17 10.78 -12.63
N THR A 118 -22.28 10.07 -12.40
CA THR A 118 -23.26 10.38 -11.34
C THR A 118 -23.03 9.58 -10.06
N MET A 119 -22.04 8.69 -10.01
CA MET A 119 -21.80 7.78 -8.89
C MET A 119 -20.76 8.37 -7.94
N ARG A 120 -21.10 8.45 -6.65
CA ARG A 120 -20.16 8.75 -5.57
C ARG A 120 -19.63 7.46 -4.95
N ALA A 121 -18.34 7.42 -4.71
CA ALA A 121 -17.67 6.27 -4.09
C ALA A 121 -16.68 6.75 -3.03
N ARG A 122 -16.68 6.09 -1.87
CA ARG A 122 -15.62 6.24 -0.88
C ARG A 122 -14.49 5.29 -1.24
N ILE A 123 -13.33 5.85 -1.50
CA ILE A 123 -12.10 5.11 -1.78
C ILE A 123 -11.35 4.91 -0.48
N ARG A 124 -10.76 3.72 -0.33
CA ARG A 124 -9.73 3.44 0.66
C ARG A 124 -8.49 2.94 -0.09
N ILE A 125 -7.39 3.64 0.06
CA ILE A 125 -6.11 3.30 -0.55
C ILE A 125 -5.11 2.96 0.55
N ASP A 126 -4.31 1.92 0.31
CA ASP A 126 -3.27 1.51 1.25
C ASP A 126 -1.99 2.35 1.05
N GLY A 127 -1.21 2.53 2.11
CA GLY A 127 0.10 3.18 2.06
C GLY A 127 1.22 2.27 1.58
N LEU A 128 2.47 2.62 1.90
CA LEU A 128 3.67 1.85 1.50
C LEU A 128 3.74 0.43 2.11
N PHE A 129 2.84 0.03 2.99
CA PHE A 129 2.76 -1.33 3.54
C PHE A 129 1.50 -2.10 3.08
N GLY A 130 0.80 -1.60 2.06
CA GLY A 130 -0.37 -2.24 1.48
C GLY A 130 -0.13 -3.62 0.85
N ILE A 131 -1.21 -4.31 0.49
CA ILE A 131 -1.11 -5.63 -0.15
C ILE A 131 -0.34 -5.53 -1.47
N ALA A 132 0.64 -6.41 -1.65
CA ALA A 132 1.55 -6.45 -2.81
C ALA A 132 2.37 -5.16 -3.03
N SER A 133 2.46 -4.32 -1.99
CA SER A 133 3.38 -3.19 -1.92
C SER A 133 4.81 -3.62 -2.26
N GLY A 134 5.50 -2.83 -3.09
CA GLY A 134 6.87 -3.11 -3.55
C GLY A 134 6.99 -4.05 -4.75
N TYR A 135 5.92 -4.72 -5.17
CA TYR A 135 5.88 -5.54 -6.39
C TYR A 135 5.17 -4.85 -7.56
N PHE A 136 4.21 -3.97 -7.25
CA PHE A 136 3.50 -3.14 -8.23
C PHE A 136 3.74 -1.67 -7.92
N VAL A 137 3.91 -0.86 -8.97
CA VAL A 137 4.08 0.60 -8.85
C VAL A 137 2.76 1.27 -8.50
N TRP A 138 1.67 0.82 -9.11
CA TRP A 138 0.33 1.32 -8.80
C TRP A 138 -0.23 0.60 -7.57
N PRO A 139 -0.67 1.34 -6.53
CA PRO A 139 -1.25 0.73 -5.35
C PRO A 139 -2.64 0.14 -5.64
N GLY A 140 -3.01 -0.87 -4.87
CA GLY A 140 -4.39 -1.33 -4.80
C GLY A 140 -5.26 -0.35 -4.00
N PHE A 141 -6.57 -0.42 -4.24
CA PHE A 141 -7.56 0.30 -3.44
C PHE A 141 -8.90 -0.45 -3.41
N ASP A 142 -9.78 -0.05 -2.51
CA ASP A 142 -11.19 -0.45 -2.57
C ASP A 142 -12.12 0.76 -2.68
N ALA A 143 -13.26 0.51 -3.30
CA ALA A 143 -14.35 1.46 -3.46
C ALA A 143 -15.58 0.94 -2.73
N ARG A 144 -16.17 1.81 -1.92
CA ARG A 144 -17.40 1.58 -1.16
C ARG A 144 -18.48 2.55 -1.59
N VAL A 145 -19.71 2.08 -1.59
CA VAL A 145 -20.88 2.91 -1.85
C VAL A 145 -21.00 4.03 -0.82
N VAL A 146 -21.36 5.22 -1.28
CA VAL A 146 -21.76 6.35 -0.43
C VAL A 146 -23.29 6.46 -0.38
N ASP A 147 -23.94 6.36 -1.54
CA ASP A 147 -25.40 6.50 -1.68
C ASP A 147 -26.06 5.12 -1.90
N LEU A 148 -26.58 4.50 -0.82
CA LEU A 148 -27.10 3.11 -0.83
C LEU A 148 -28.29 2.87 -1.76
N ASP A 149 -29.03 3.92 -2.12
CA ASP A 149 -30.18 3.87 -3.01
C ASP A 149 -29.83 4.14 -4.48
N GLN A 150 -28.56 4.42 -4.78
CA GLN A 150 -28.08 4.66 -6.13
C GLN A 150 -27.35 3.44 -6.71
N PRO A 151 -27.35 3.25 -8.04
CA PRO A 151 -26.53 2.24 -8.69
C PRO A 151 -25.03 2.40 -8.39
N PHE A 152 -24.31 1.28 -8.30
CA PHE A 152 -22.90 1.22 -7.96
C PHE A 152 -22.15 0.23 -8.86
N ILE A 153 -20.81 0.19 -8.79
CA ILE A 153 -19.97 -0.76 -9.55
C ILE A 153 -20.02 -2.21 -9.06
N SER A 154 -20.82 -2.49 -8.03
CA SER A 154 -20.98 -3.82 -7.43
C SER A 154 -22.34 -3.94 -6.77
N GLU A 155 -22.96 -5.12 -6.86
CA GLU A 155 -24.23 -5.43 -6.19
C GLU A 155 -24.12 -5.43 -4.65
N THR A 156 -22.91 -5.52 -4.10
CA THR A 156 -22.65 -5.54 -2.65
C THR A 156 -22.38 -4.17 -2.06
N GLY A 157 -22.26 -3.12 -2.90
CA GLY A 157 -21.76 -1.82 -2.45
C GLY A 157 -20.25 -1.79 -2.16
N TYR A 158 -19.50 -2.85 -2.49
CA TYR A 158 -18.05 -2.95 -2.30
C TYR A 158 -17.36 -3.52 -3.54
N ARG A 159 -16.23 -2.93 -3.93
CA ARG A 159 -15.35 -3.45 -4.98
C ARG A 159 -13.89 -3.20 -4.62
N SER A 160 -13.06 -4.25 -4.68
CA SER A 160 -11.61 -4.13 -4.57
C SER A 160 -10.94 -4.13 -5.94
N PHE A 161 -9.87 -3.34 -6.06
CA PHE A 161 -9.00 -3.23 -7.23
C PHE A 161 -7.57 -3.55 -6.81
N LEU A 162 -7.07 -4.72 -7.22
CA LEU A 162 -5.74 -5.22 -6.91
C LEU A 162 -5.01 -5.60 -8.19
N GLY A 163 -3.67 -5.61 -8.15
CA GLY A 163 -2.85 -6.03 -9.28
C GLY A 163 -2.98 -5.10 -10.49
N ILE A 164 -3.19 -3.81 -10.25
CA ILE A 164 -3.27 -2.79 -11.31
C ILE A 164 -1.90 -2.72 -11.97
N SER A 165 -1.85 -3.06 -13.26
CA SER A 165 -0.62 -3.10 -14.05
C SER A 165 -0.70 -2.12 -15.20
N GLY A 166 0.46 -1.63 -15.62
CA GLY A 166 0.60 -0.59 -16.64
C GLY A 166 1.88 0.19 -16.42
N ALA A 167 2.25 1.00 -17.42
CA ALA A 167 3.32 1.98 -17.22
C ALA A 167 2.87 3.00 -16.15
N LEU A 168 3.85 3.53 -15.41
CA LEU A 168 3.61 4.66 -14.53
C LEU A 168 3.56 5.92 -15.40
N GLU A 169 2.37 6.50 -15.52
CA GLU A 169 2.14 7.75 -16.24
C GLU A 169 2.22 8.93 -15.25
N PRO A 170 2.94 10.02 -15.60
CA PRO A 170 3.11 11.16 -14.72
C PRO A 170 1.81 11.95 -14.53
N GLY A 171 1.74 12.73 -13.44
CA GLY A 171 0.69 13.72 -13.21
C GLY A 171 -0.61 13.19 -12.57
N HIS A 172 -0.73 11.88 -12.35
CA HIS A 172 -1.86 11.32 -11.61
C HIS A 172 -1.71 11.55 -10.11
N THR A 173 -2.73 12.14 -9.50
CA THR A 173 -2.99 12.13 -8.06
C THR A 173 -3.81 10.89 -7.66
N PRO A 174 -3.83 10.46 -6.37
CA PRO A 174 -4.56 9.27 -5.95
C PRO A 174 -6.04 9.25 -6.32
N ASP A 175 -6.72 10.40 -6.25
CA ASP A 175 -8.11 10.56 -6.63
C ASP A 175 -8.33 10.47 -8.15
N SER A 176 -7.49 11.14 -8.94
CA SER A 176 -7.57 11.04 -10.41
C SER A 176 -7.30 9.62 -10.90
N PHE A 177 -6.35 8.91 -10.27
CA PHE A 177 -6.05 7.52 -10.56
C PHE A 177 -7.22 6.60 -10.20
N ALA A 178 -7.75 6.71 -8.99
CA ALA A 178 -8.89 5.91 -8.55
C ALA A 178 -10.11 6.12 -9.46
N ALA A 179 -10.38 7.38 -9.83
CA ALA A 179 -11.44 7.72 -10.78
C ALA A 179 -11.21 7.08 -12.16
N ALA A 180 -10.01 7.19 -12.72
CA ALA A 180 -9.68 6.60 -14.03
C ALA A 180 -9.81 5.07 -14.03
N VAL A 181 -9.38 4.39 -12.96
CA VAL A 181 -9.49 2.94 -12.82
C VAL A 181 -10.95 2.51 -12.71
N VAL A 182 -11.75 3.22 -11.90
CA VAL A 182 -13.19 2.96 -11.76
C VAL A 182 -13.94 3.21 -13.07
N GLU A 183 -13.64 4.31 -13.78
CA GLU A 183 -14.23 4.61 -15.09
C GLU A 183 -13.87 3.53 -16.13
N ALA A 184 -12.61 3.09 -16.16
CA ALA A 184 -12.17 2.01 -17.03
C ALA A 184 -12.92 0.71 -16.73
N HIS A 185 -13.13 0.39 -15.44
CA HIS A 185 -13.89 -0.78 -15.02
C HIS A 185 -15.36 -0.71 -15.45
N VAL A 186 -16.03 0.43 -15.22
CA VAL A 186 -17.41 0.66 -15.65
C VAL A 186 -17.54 0.47 -17.15
N ARG A 187 -16.63 1.06 -17.93
CA ARG A 187 -16.66 0.97 -19.39
C ARG A 187 -16.40 -0.44 -19.92
N ARG A 188 -15.40 -1.14 -19.38
CA ARG A 188 -14.92 -2.42 -19.93
C ARG A 188 -15.70 -3.62 -19.39
N GLU A 189 -15.84 -3.69 -18.08
CA GLU A 189 -16.42 -4.85 -17.41
C GLU A 189 -17.94 -4.72 -17.28
N LEU A 190 -18.42 -3.51 -17.00
CA LEU A 190 -19.86 -3.25 -16.82
C LEU A 190 -20.54 -2.69 -18.08
N LYS A 191 -19.78 -2.50 -19.17
CA LYS A 191 -20.28 -1.99 -20.47
C LYS A 191 -21.06 -0.68 -20.31
N GLY A 192 -20.63 0.19 -19.40
CA GLY A 192 -21.25 1.48 -19.10
C GLY A 192 -22.47 1.43 -18.17
N CYS A 193 -22.86 0.25 -17.66
CA CYS A 193 -24.07 0.08 -16.85
C CYS A 193 -23.73 -0.24 -15.39
N LEU A 194 -24.10 0.66 -14.47
CA LEU A 194 -23.97 0.40 -13.03
C LEU A 194 -24.99 -0.65 -12.56
N LEU A 195 -24.71 -1.28 -11.42
CA LEU A 195 -25.49 -2.36 -10.85
C LEU A 195 -26.33 -1.84 -9.67
N THR A 196 -27.54 -2.38 -9.52
CA THR A 196 -28.37 -2.10 -8.35
C THR A 196 -27.81 -2.86 -7.14
N ILE A 197 -27.62 -2.15 -6.02
CA ILE A 197 -27.20 -2.78 -4.76
C ILE A 197 -28.32 -3.67 -4.24
N LYS A 198 -28.01 -4.91 -3.89
CA LYS A 198 -29.03 -5.85 -3.38
C LYS A 198 -29.56 -5.41 -2.01
N PRO A 199 -30.84 -5.65 -1.70
CA PRO A 199 -31.48 -5.16 -0.46
C PRO A 199 -30.74 -5.56 0.82
N GLU A 200 -30.13 -6.74 0.87
CA GLU A 200 -29.39 -7.22 2.04
C GLU A 200 -28.13 -6.40 2.38
N TYR A 201 -27.59 -5.62 1.42
CA TYR A 201 -26.40 -4.79 1.60
C TYR A 201 -26.72 -3.30 1.80
N ARG A 202 -28.00 -2.90 1.88
CA ARG A 202 -28.43 -1.50 2.10
C ARG A 202 -28.59 -1.15 3.58
N ARG A 203 -27.69 -1.62 4.44
CA ARG A 203 -27.77 -1.47 5.90
C ARG A 203 -26.73 -0.52 6.43
#